data_AF-A0A7V7CUT6-F1
#
_entry.id   AF-A0A7V7CUT6-F1
#
_cell.length_a   1.000
_cell.length_b   1.000
_cell.length_c   1.000
_cell.angle_alpha   90.00
_cell.angle_beta   90.00
_cell.angle_gamma   90.00
#
_symmetry.space_group_name_H-M   'P 1'
#
loop_
_entity.id
_entity.type
_entity.pdbx_description
1 polymer ?
#
loop_
_entity_poly.entity_id
_entity_poly.type
_entity_poly.pdbx_seq_one_letter_code
_entity_poly.pdbx_strand_id
1 'polypeptide(L)' 'MNKISSLALAATATLVISATAARAEITIAVAGPLTGSEAVFGEQFKRGAERAVADINAKGGVLGQ' A
#
# COMPACT_ATOMS: atom_id res chain seq x y z
N MET A 1 27.80 15.43 -25.96
CA MET A 1 26.91 15.27 -24.79
C MET A 1 27.75 15.05 -23.55
N ASN A 2 27.82 16.04 -22.67
CA ASN A 2 28.70 16.00 -21.51
C ASN A 2 28.10 15.03 -20.49
N LYS A 3 28.90 14.08 -19.99
CA LYS A 3 28.46 13.02 -19.05
C LYS A 3 27.75 13.58 -17.80
N ILE A 4 28.07 14.81 -17.44
CA ILE A 4 27.47 15.56 -16.31
C ILE A 4 26.00 15.91 -16.61
N SER A 5 25.67 16.35 -17.84
CA SER A 5 24.28 16.62 -18.22
C SER A 5 23.43 15.35 -18.26
N SER A 6 24.00 14.22 -18.69
CA SER A 6 23.30 12.93 -18.68
C SER A 6 23.03 12.43 -17.26
N LEU A 7 23.99 12.60 -16.34
CA LEU A 7 23.80 12.25 -14.93
C LEU A 7 22.73 13.12 -14.26
N ALA A 8 22.77 14.43 -14.52
CA ALA A 8 21.78 15.37 -14.00
C ALA A 8 20.36 15.02 -14.48
N LEU A 9 20.19 14.72 -15.77
CA LEU A 9 18.90 14.34 -16.34
C LEU A 9 18.36 13.03 -15.75
N ALA A 10 19.23 12.04 -15.54
CA ALA A 10 18.85 10.77 -14.93
C ALA A 10 18.38 10.95 -13.47
N ALA A 11 19.07 11.79 -12.69
CA ALA A 11 18.70 12.09 -11.31
C ALA A 11 17.36 12.83 -11.21
N THR A 12 17.10 13.78 -12.10
CA THR A 12 15.82 14.50 -12.13
C THR A 12 14.68 13.57 -12.54
N ALA A 13 14.92 12.63 -13.46
CA ALA A 13 13.91 11.66 -13.89
C ALA A 13 13.49 10.72 -12.75
N THR A 14 14.43 10.20 -11.95
CA THR A 14 14.10 9.37 -10.78
C THR A 14 13.33 10.15 -9.72
N LEU A 15 13.69 11.41 -9.45
CA LEU A 15 12.98 12.28 -8.51
C LEU A 15 11.52 12.51 -8.90
N VAL A 16 11.26 12.79 -10.18
CA VAL A 16 9.89 12.99 -10.70
C VAL A 16 9.06 11.71 -10.60
N ILE A 17 9.65 10.55 -10.88
CA ILE A 17 8.96 9.25 -10.75
C ILE A 17 8.62 8.94 -9.29
N SER A 18 9.50 9.28 -8.34
CA SER A 18 9.20 9.10 -6.92
C SER A 18 8.15 10.06 -6.37
N ALA A 19 7.99 11.25 -6.98
CA ALA A 19 7.01 12.24 -6.55
C ALA A 19 5.56 11.90 -6.94
N THR A 20 5.35 11.00 -7.91
CA THR A 20 4.02 10.56 -8.35
C THR A 20 3.47 9.36 -7.60
N ALA A 21 4.23 8.77 -6.67
CA ALA A 21 3.70 7.78 -5.74
C ALA A 21 2.81 8.46 -4.71
N ALA A 22 1.59 8.82 -5.12
CA ALA A 22 0.56 9.26 -4.21
C ALA A 22 0.29 8.09 -3.23
N ARG A 23 0.52 8.32 -1.93
CA ARG A 23 0.23 7.36 -0.87
C ARG A 23 -1.05 7.84 -0.20
N ALA A 24 -2.20 7.25 -0.52
CA ALA A 24 -3.41 7.52 0.24
C ALA A 24 -3.46 6.58 1.42
N GLU A 25 -3.47 7.13 2.64
CA GLU A 25 -3.68 6.34 3.83
C GLU A 25 -5.18 6.00 3.96
N ILE A 26 -5.56 4.85 3.39
CA ILE A 26 -6.95 4.37 3.42
C ILE A 26 -7.17 3.55 4.69
N THR A 27 -7.94 4.10 5.63
CA THR A 27 -8.35 3.38 6.84
C THR A 27 -9.51 2.44 6.54
N ILE A 28 -9.32 1.15 6.80
CA ILE A 28 -10.35 0.11 6.65
C ILE A 28 -10.69 -0.46 8.02
N ALA A 29 -11.99 -0.53 8.33
CA ALA A 29 -12.48 -1.17 9.55
C ALA A 29 -12.99 -2.58 9.25
N VAL A 30 -12.72 -3.52 10.16
CA VAL A 30 -13.25 -4.88 10.10
C VAL A 30 -14.19 -5.07 11.28
N ALA A 31 -15.49 -5.15 11.00
CA ALA A 31 -16.51 -5.35 12.02
C ALA A 31 -16.79 -6.85 12.20
N GLY A 32 -16.67 -7.34 13.42
CA GLY A 32 -16.95 -8.73 13.78
C GLY A 32 -16.93 -8.93 15.29
N PRO A 33 -17.39 -10.10 15.79
CA PRO A 33 -17.27 -10.45 17.19
C PRO A 33 -15.80 -10.75 17.50
N LEU A 34 -15.03 -9.72 17.89
CA LEU A 34 -13.60 -9.88 18.22
C LEU A 34 -13.37 -10.48 19.61
N THR A 35 -14.44 -10.60 20.41
CA THR A 35 -14.44 -11.11 21.79
C THR A 35 -15.73 -11.89 22.05
N GLY A 36 -15.78 -12.66 23.14
CA GLY A 36 -16.94 -13.47 23.52
C GLY A 36 -16.93 -14.87 22.91
N SER A 37 -18.07 -15.58 22.93
CA SER A 37 -18.16 -16.96 22.43
C SER A 37 -17.85 -17.07 20.94
N GLU A 38 -18.20 -16.04 20.17
CA GLU A 38 -18.05 -16.01 18.71
C GLU A 38 -16.68 -15.41 18.27
N ALA A 39 -15.74 -15.21 19.20
CA ALA A 39 -14.43 -14.59 18.94
C ALA A 39 -13.64 -15.28 17.81
N VAL A 40 -13.78 -16.61 17.71
CA VAL A 40 -13.11 -17.40 16.67
C VAL A 40 -13.52 -16.94 15.27
N PHE A 41 -14.78 -16.57 15.05
CA PHE A 41 -15.24 -16.05 13.76
C PHE A 41 -14.70 -14.64 13.51
N GLY A 42 -14.67 -13.77 14.52
CA GLY A 42 -14.09 -12.44 14.38
C GLY A 42 -12.59 -12.47 14.10
N GLU A 43 -11.84 -13.41 14.68
CA GLU A 43 -10.43 -13.60 14.38
C GLU A 43 -10.22 -13.99 12.91
N GLN A 44 -11.10 -14.84 12.35
CA GLN A 44 -11.06 -15.16 10.92
C GLN A 44 -11.35 -13.95 10.04
N PHE A 45 -12.28 -13.07 10.43
CA PHE A 45 -12.54 -11.82 9.70
C PHE A 45 -11.32 -10.90 9.70
N LYS A 46 -10.68 -10.72 10.86
CA LYS A 46 -9.48 -9.90 11.00
C LYS A 46 -8.34 -10.44 10.13
N ARG A 47 -8.00 -11.73 10.26
CA ARG A 47 -6.92 -12.37 9.51
C ARG A 47 -7.16 -12.33 8.00
N GLY A 48 -8.41 -12.52 7.57
CA GLY A 48 -8.79 -12.44 6.16
C GLY A 48 -8.61 -11.04 5.58
N ALA A 49 -9.07 -10.02 6.32
CA ALA A 49 -8.92 -8.63 5.92
C ALA A 49 -7.45 -8.19 5.87
N GLU A 50 -6.64 -8.55 6.87
CA GLU A 50 -5.20 -8.26 6.89
C GLU A 50 -4.49 -8.89 5.69
N ARG A 51 -4.81 -10.15 5.36
CA ARG A 51 -4.25 -10.82 4.18
C ARG A 51 -4.67 -10.13 2.89
N ALA A 52 -5.95 -9.77 2.75
CA ALA A 52 -6.44 -9.08 1.56
C ALA A 52 -5.76 -7.71 1.38
N VAL A 53 -5.60 -6.93 2.45
CA VAL A 53 -4.89 -5.64 2.43
C VAL A 53 -3.43 -5.83 2.01
N ALA A 54 -2.73 -6.82 2.57
CA ALA A 54 -1.36 -7.12 2.20
C ALA A 54 -1.22 -7.47 0.71
N ASP A 55 -2.10 -8.34 0.19
CA ASP A 55 -2.09 -8.77 -1.21
C ASP A 55 -2.42 -7.62 -2.18
N ILE A 56 -3.34 -6.72 -1.80
CA ILE A 56 -3.69 -5.53 -2.59
C ILE A 56 -2.51 -4.55 -2.62
N ASN A 57 -1.91 -4.25 -1.47
CA ASN A 57 -0.78 -3.33 -1.38
C ASN A 57 0.43 -3.84 -2.15
N ALA A 58 0.68 -5.16 -2.13
CA ALA A 58 1.73 -5.79 -2.93
C ALA A 58 1.51 -5.62 -4.45
N LYS A 59 0.27 -5.41 -4.90
CA LYS A 59 -0.11 -5.21 -6.32
C LYS A 59 -0.23 -3.74 -6.71
N GLY A 60 0.24 -2.82 -5.86
CA GLY A 60 0.19 -1.38 -6.13
C GLY A 60 -1.00 -0.66 -5.50
N GLY A 61 -1.64 -1.27 -4.50
CA GLY A 61 -2.64 -0.59 -3.68
C GLY A 61 -3.95 -0.30 -4.42
N VAL A 62 -4.76 0.60 -3.87
CA VAL A 62 -6.08 0.93 -4.43
C VAL A 62 -5.91 2.09 -5.40
N LEU A 63 -6.10 1.84 -6.70
CA LEU A 63 -5.91 2.86 -7.75
C LEU A 63 -4.50 3.48 -7.77
N GLY A 64 -3.48 2.72 -7.35
CA GLY A 64 -2.10 3.22 -7.28
C GLY A 64 -1.79 4.02 -6.01
N GLN A 65 -2.66 3.96 -5.01
CA GLN A 65 -2.52 4.65 -3.73
C GLN A 65 -2.03 3.73 -2.60
#